data_AF-A0A926ZZF4-F1
#
_entry.id   AF-A0A926ZZF4-F1
#
_cell.length_a   1.000
_cell.length_b   1.000
_cell.length_c   1.000
_cell.angle_alpha   90.00
_cell.angle_beta   90.00
_cell.angle_gamma   90.00
#
_symmetry.space_group_name_H-M   'P 1'
#
loop_
_entity.id
_entity.type
_entity.pdbx_description
1 polymer ?
#
loop_
_entity_poly.entity_id
_entity_poly.type
_entity_poly.pdbx_seq_one_letter_code
_entity_poly.pdbx_strand_id
1 'polypeptide(L)' 'MKRYMPIIFIGFVLFVAGGDQVFPGAVGKASTQTRTTVNNFFIGLFPTWKPKTNPYERTERKLREVEEKK' A
#
# COMPACT_ATOMS: atom_id res chain seq x y z
N MET A 1 2.52 30.23 19.60
CA MET A 1 2.79 29.38 18.41
C MET A 1 3.19 27.94 18.77
N LYS A 2 4.21 27.69 19.62
CA LYS A 2 4.67 26.32 19.97
C LYS A 2 3.63 25.40 20.63
N ARG A 3 2.65 25.95 21.36
CA ARG A 3 1.61 25.18 22.08
C ARG A 3 0.56 24.52 21.19
N TYR A 4 0.35 25.05 19.97
CA TYR A 4 -0.60 24.48 19.01
C TYR A 4 0.06 23.54 17.99
N MET A 5 1.39 23.54 17.92
CA MET A 5 2.18 22.68 17.04
C MET A 5 1.84 21.18 17.20
N PRO A 6 1.70 20.61 18.41
CA PRO A 6 1.29 19.21 18.55
C PRO A 6 -0.14 18.96 18.05
N ILE A 7 -1.06 19.92 18.23
CA ILE A 7 -2.45 19.79 17.78
C ILE A 7 -2.54 19.81 16.25
N ILE A 8 -1.78 20.71 15.61
CA ILE A 8 -1.68 20.77 14.14
C ILE A 8 -1.09 19.46 13.58
N PHE A 9 -0.07 18.93 14.25
CA PHE A 9 0.55 17.66 13.85
C PHE A 9 -0.43 16.49 13.99
N ILE A 10 -1.16 16.40 15.10
CA ILE A 10 -2.19 15.38 15.31
C ILE A 10 -3.31 15.50 14.26
N GLY A 11 -3.77 16.71 13.98
CA GLY A 11 -4.77 16.97 12.93
C GLY A 11 -4.27 16.53 11.55
N PHE A 12 -3.00 16.78 11.23
CA PHE A 12 -2.39 16.32 9.98
C PHE A 12 -2.32 14.78 9.90
N VAL A 13 -1.91 14.11 10.98
CA VAL A 13 -1.88 12.64 11.03
C VAL A 13 -3.28 12.06 10.85
N LEU A 14 -4.30 12.62 11.51
CA LEU A 14 -5.70 12.19 11.34
C LEU A 14 -6.21 12.46 9.92
N PHE A 15 -5.83 13.58 9.31
CA PHE A 15 -6.17 13.89 7.92
C PHE A 15 -5.53 12.89 6.94
N VAL A 16 -4.27 12.51 7.13
CA VAL A 16 -3.64 11.47 6.30
C VAL A 16 -4.26 10.09 6.56
N ALA A 17 -4.56 9.76 7.82
CA ALA A 17 -5.08 8.45 8.24
C ALA A 17 -6.57 8.23 7.92
N GLY A 18 -7.38 9.29 7.84
CA GLY A 18 -8.84 9.19 7.68
C GLY A 18 -9.48 10.24 6.76
N GLY A 19 -8.72 11.17 6.17
CA GLY A 19 -9.24 12.29 5.39
C GLY A 19 -10.04 11.88 4.15
N ASP A 20 -9.67 10.80 3.46
CA ASP A 20 -10.40 10.30 2.28
C ASP A 20 -11.84 9.89 2.60
N GLN A 21 -12.07 9.42 3.83
CA GLN A 21 -13.37 8.93 4.29
C GLN A 21 -14.28 10.07 4.76
N VAL A 22 -13.70 11.20 5.16
CA VAL A 22 -14.43 12.37 5.68
C VAL A 22 -14.65 13.44 4.62
N PHE A 23 -13.72 13.59 3.66
CA PHE A 23 -13.76 14.65 2.65
C PHE A 23 -13.93 14.07 1.24
N PRO A 24 -15.14 14.13 0.65
CA PRO A 24 -15.37 13.69 -0.72
C PRO A 24 -14.73 14.65 -1.75
N GLY A 25 -14.22 14.12 -2.85
CA GLY A 25 -13.71 14.90 -3.99
C GLY A 25 -12.18 14.98 -4.09
N ALA A 26 -11.65 16.12 -4.55
CA ALA A 26 -10.22 16.30 -4.83
C ALA A 26 -9.33 16.17 -3.57
N VAL A 27 -9.87 16.53 -2.41
CA VAL A 27 -9.18 16.45 -1.11
C VAL A 27 -8.98 15.00 -0.67
N GLY A 28 -9.99 14.14 -0.90
CA GLY A 28 -9.87 12.71 -0.65
C GLY A 28 -8.81 12.05 -1.53
N LYS A 29 -8.82 12.36 -2.85
CA LYS A 29 -7.79 11.87 -3.79
C LYS A 29 -6.36 12.21 -3.37
N ALA A 30 -6.14 13.42 -2.86
CA ALA A 30 -4.83 13.84 -2.34
C ALA A 30 -4.39 13.00 -1.13
N SER A 31 -5.32 12.67 -0.23
CA SER A 31 -5.02 11.82 0.92
C SER A 31 -4.69 10.37 0.52
N THR A 32 -5.40 9.81 -0.46
CA THR A 32 -5.12 8.47 -0.99
C THR A 32 -3.82 8.39 -1.78
N GLN A 33 -3.48 9.43 -2.54
CA GLN A 33 -2.17 9.55 -3.17
C GLN A 33 -1.05 9.65 -2.12
N THR A 34 -1.26 10.42 -1.05
CA THR A 34 -0.29 10.53 0.04
C THR A 34 -0.05 9.19 0.72
N ARG A 35 -1.11 8.43 1.02
CA ARG A 35 -0.99 7.06 1.57
C ARG A 35 -0.21 6.14 0.64
N THR A 36 -0.48 6.19 -0.65
CA THR A 36 0.21 5.36 -1.66
C THR A 36 1.70 5.69 -1.71
N THR A 37 2.04 6.97 -1.77
CA THR A 37 3.44 7.42 -1.80
C THR A 37 4.18 7.05 -0.52
N VAL A 38 3.55 7.26 0.64
CA VAL A 38 4.12 6.88 1.94
C VAL A 38 4.31 5.36 2.02
N ASN A 39 3.30 4.58 1.62
CA ASN A 39 3.39 3.12 1.60
C ASN A 39 4.51 2.62 0.69
N ASN A 40 4.62 3.17 -0.53
CA ASN A 40 5.70 2.81 -1.46
C ASN A 40 7.07 3.22 -0.95
N PHE A 41 7.18 4.36 -0.26
CA PHE A 41 8.41 4.79 0.41
C PHE A 41 8.81 3.80 1.51
N PHE A 42 7.86 3.41 2.38
CA PHE A 42 8.12 2.42 3.44
C PHE A 42 8.43 1.02 2.88
N ILE A 43 7.74 0.57 1.82
CA ILE A 43 8.05 -0.68 1.12
C ILE A 43 9.46 -0.64 0.52
N GLY A 44 9.93 0.51 0.05
CA GLY A 44 11.28 0.69 -0.49
C GLY A 44 12.38 0.71 0.58
N LEU A 45 12.06 0.97 1.84
CA LEU A 45 13.02 0.99 2.94
C LEU A 45 13.35 -0.41 3.49
N PHE A 46 12.50 -1.40 3.24
CA PHE A 46 12.71 -2.77 3.71
C PHE A 46 12.80 -3.73 2.53
N PRO A 47 13.74 -4.69 2.54
CA PRO A 47 13.79 -5.69 1.48
C PRO A 47 12.48 -6.48 1.46
N THR A 48 11.82 -6.52 0.30
CA THR A 48 10.60 -7.32 0.14
C THR A 48 10.92 -8.79 0.39
N TRP A 49 10.26 -9.38 1.39
CA TRP A 49 10.38 -10.81 1.64
C TRP A 49 9.73 -11.56 0.48
N LYS A 50 10.57 -12.10 -0.40
CA LYS A 50 10.13 -13.00 -1.48
C LYS A 50 10.33 -14.44 -1.01
N PRO A 51 9.33 -15.32 -1.17
CA PRO A 51 9.51 -16.73 -0.86
C PRO A 51 10.62 -17.30 -1.74
N LYS A 52 11.54 -18.08 -1.14
CA LYS A 52 12.66 -18.73 -1.85
C LYS A 52 12.18 -19.72 -2.92
N THR A 53 10.96 -20.23 -2.77
CA THR A 53 10.34 -21.24 -3.62
C THR A 53 9.08 -20.67 -4.26
N ASN A 54 8.86 -20.95 -5.55
CA ASN A 54 7.63 -20.56 -6.24
C ASN A 54 6.44 -21.40 -5.73
N PRO A 55 5.47 -20.83 -5.00
CA PRO A 55 4.35 -21.59 -4.44
C PRO A 55 3.43 -22.18 -5.53
N TYR A 56 3.45 -21.63 -6.74
CA TYR A 56 2.61 -22.06 -7.85
C TYR A 56 3.29 -23.06 -8.77
N GLU A 57 4.54 -23.46 -8.50
CA GLU A 57 5.30 -24.38 -9.34
C GLU A 57 4.55 -25.70 -9.59
N ARG A 58 3.85 -26.21 -8.57
CA ARG A 58 2.99 -27.41 -8.67
C ARG A 58 1.85 -27.21 -9.68
N THR A 59 1.23 -26.04 -9.68
CA THR A 59 0.09 -25.72 -10.54
C THR A 59 0.55 -25.48 -11.97
N GLU A 60 1.64 -24.74 -12.16
CA GLU A 60 2.24 -24.51 -13.48
C GLU A 60 2.70 -25.81 -14.13
N ARG A 61 3.23 -26.76 -13.35
CA ARG A 61 3.59 -28.09 -13.88
C ARG A 61 2.37 -28.85 -14.39
N LYS A 62 1.27 -28.85 -13.64
CA LYS A 62 0.01 -29.50 -14.06
C LYS A 62 -0.62 -28.84 -15.28
N LEU A 63 -0.55 -27.52 -15.38
CA LEU A 63 -1.02 -26.77 -16.55
C LEU A 63 -0.25 -27.20 -17.81
N ARG A 64 1.09 -27.25 -17.72
CA ARG A 64 1.95 -27.74 -18.82
C ARG A 64 1.61 -29.19 -19.21
N GLU A 65 1.45 -30.09 -18.24
CA GLU A 65 1.10 -31.50 -18.50
C GLU A 65 -0.28 -31.66 -19.19
N VAL A 66 -1.22 -30.74 -18.94
CA VAL A 66 -2.54 -30.72 -19.60
C VAL A 66 -2.47 -30.11 -20.99
N GLU A 67 -1.65 -29.07 -21.17
CA GLU A 67 -1.46 -28.37 -22.45
C GLU A 67 -0.68 -29.23 -23.46
N GLU A 68 0.33 -29.98 -23.01
CA GLU A 68 1.07 -30.95 -23.85
C GLU A 68 0.26 -32.19 -24.23
N LYS A 69 -0.77 -32.54 -23.46
CA LYS A 69 -1.65 -33.69 -23.75
C LYS A 69 -2.79 -33.36 -24.72
N LYS A 70 -2.97 -32.11 -25.08
CA LYS A 70 -4.02 -31.63 -25.96
C LYS A 70 -3.53 -31.52 -27.40
#